data_AF-A0A7T9I2B9-F1
#
_entry.id   AF-A0A7T9I2B9-F1
#
_cell.length_a   1.000
_cell.length_b   1.000
_cell.length_c   1.000
_cell.angle_alpha   90.00
_cell.angle_beta   90.00
_cell.angle_gamma   90.00
#
_symmetry.space_group_name_H-M   'P 1'
#
loop_
_entity.id
_entity.type
_entity.pdbx_description
1 polymer ?
#
loop_
_entity_poly.entity_id
_entity_poly.type
_entity_poly.pdbx_seq_one_letter_code
_entity_poly.pdbx_strand_id
1 'polypeptide(L)' 'MGIMTTSISDTIETRFRKAVAIKFGTNKGALQKGIEFGMQKLIEEVELENLRKSAVERLEKGYKLGKLLYKSRDELYDRD' A
#
# COMPACT_ATOMS: atom_id res chain seq x y z
N MET A 1 -17.59 6.71 14.35
CA MET A 1 -16.65 7.86 14.29
C MET A 1 -15.81 7.85 15.55
N GLY A 2 -14.50 7.68 15.43
CA GLY A 2 -13.56 7.89 16.52
C GLY A 2 -13.05 9.32 16.51
N ILE A 3 -12.80 9.91 17.68
CA ILE A 3 -12.14 11.22 17.80
C ILE A 3 -10.71 10.94 18.23
N MET A 4 -9.75 11.52 17.49
CA MET A 4 -8.34 11.50 17.85
C MET A 4 -7.87 12.93 18.07
N THR A 5 -7.20 13.15 19.20
CA THR A 5 -6.59 14.44 19.54
C THR A 5 -5.09 14.28 19.53
N THR A 6 -4.39 15.07 18.72
CA THR A 6 -2.93 15.06 18.61
C THR A 6 -2.40 16.48 18.61
N SER A 7 -1.21 16.68 19.15
CA SER A 7 -0.46 17.92 18.99
C SER A 7 0.38 17.84 17.72
N ILE A 8 0.37 18.90 16.93
CA ILE A 8 1.13 19.02 15.68
C ILE A 8 1.84 20.38 15.73
N SER A 9 3.06 20.46 15.18
CA SER A 9 3.76 21.74 15.09
C SER A 9 3.03 22.71 14.15
N ASP A 10 2.95 23.98 14.52
CA ASP A 10 2.26 25.05 13.77
C ASP A 10 2.69 25.14 12.30
N THR A 11 3.97 24.90 12.03
CA THR A 11 4.53 24.95 10.66
C THR A 11 3.95 23.84 9.78
N ILE A 12 3.86 22.61 10.31
CA ILE A 12 3.26 21.46 9.63
C ILE A 12 1.76 21.69 9.46
N GLU A 13 1.06 22.13 10.51
CA GLU A 13 -0.38 22.38 10.46
C GLU A 13 -0.72 23.39 9.35
N THR A 14 0.00 24.51 9.31
CA THR A 14 -0.22 25.56 8.31
C THR A 14 0.00 25.05 6.89
N ARG A 15 1.07 24.29 6.65
CA ARG A 15 1.37 23.69 5.35
C ARG A 15 0.30 22.67 4.96
N PHE A 16 -0.14 21.85 5.90
CA PHE A 16 -1.16 20.84 5.67
C PHE A 16 -2.51 21.47 5.31
N ARG A 17 -2.95 22.49 6.07
CA ARG A 17 -4.19 23.24 5.77
C ARG A 17 -4.17 23.84 4.36
N LYS A 18 -3.04 24.40 3.92
CA LYS A 18 -2.88 24.90 2.54
C LYS A 18 -3.00 23.78 1.50
N ALA A 19 -2.35 22.64 1.72
CA ALA A 19 -2.45 21.49 0.82
C ALA A 19 -3.89 20.95 0.73
N VAL A 20 -4.59 20.88 1.86
CA VAL A 20 -6.00 20.49 1.91
C VAL A 20 -6.88 21.48 1.16
N ALA A 21 -6.67 22.79 1.36
CA ALA A 21 -7.43 23.82 0.68
C ALA A 21 -7.30 23.72 -0.85
N ILE A 22 -6.08 23.45 -1.34
CA ILE A 22 -5.84 23.26 -2.79
C ILE A 22 -6.55 22.01 -3.31
N LYS A 23 -6.51 20.90 -2.57
CA LYS A 23 -6.99 19.60 -3.06
C LYS A 23 -8.49 19.37 -2.86
N PHE A 24 -9.03 19.83 -1.74
CA PHE A 24 -10.40 19.55 -1.29
C PHE A 24 -11.25 20.80 -1.09
N GLY A 25 -10.69 21.99 -1.33
CA GLY A 25 -11.34 23.28 -1.10
C GLY A 25 -11.36 23.67 0.39
N THR A 26 -12.07 24.75 0.69
CA THR A 26 -12.15 25.35 2.03
C THR A 26 -13.49 25.09 2.73
N ASN A 27 -14.25 24.09 2.26
CA ASN A 27 -15.57 23.77 2.80
C ASN A 27 -15.49 23.11 4.18
N LYS A 28 -16.60 23.15 4.93
CA LYS A 28 -16.72 22.44 6.21
C LYS A 28 -16.41 20.95 6.01
N GLY A 29 -15.48 20.43 6.81
CA GLY A 29 -15.02 19.05 6.73
C GLY A 29 -13.89 18.78 5.74
N ALA A 30 -13.40 19.77 4.98
CA ALA A 30 -12.24 19.59 4.11
C ALA A 30 -11.00 19.14 4.89
N LEU A 31 -10.77 19.70 6.09
CA LEU A 31 -9.67 19.31 6.96
C LEU A 31 -9.78 17.83 7.39
N GLN A 32 -10.97 17.39 7.79
CA GLN A 32 -11.20 15.99 8.15
C GLN A 32 -10.92 15.07 6.97
N LYS A 33 -11.44 15.38 5.77
CA LYS A 33 -11.16 14.61 4.55
C LYS A 33 -9.68 14.57 4.23
N GLY A 34 -8.96 15.67 4.44
CA GLY A 34 -7.52 15.74 4.28
C GLY A 34 -6.78 14.80 5.23
N ILE A 35 -7.18 14.78 6.51
CA ILE A 35 -6.60 13.91 7.54
C ILE A 35 -6.85 12.44 7.19
N GLU A 36 -8.11 12.08 6.88
CA GLU A 36 -8.48 10.72 6.47
C GLU A 36 -7.71 10.27 5.23
N PHE A 37 -7.58 11.15 4.22
CA PHE A 37 -6.80 10.87 3.02
C PHE A 37 -5.31 10.64 3.34
N GLY A 38 -4.72 11.46 4.21
CA GLY A 38 -3.32 11.30 4.62
C GLY A 38 -3.07 10.01 5.39
N MET A 39 -3.99 9.64 6.29
CA MET A 39 -3.93 8.38 7.04
C MET A 39 -4.06 7.17 6.12
N GLN A 40 -5.00 7.20 5.19
CA GLN A 40 -5.19 6.13 4.20
C GLN A 40 -3.93 5.91 3.36
N LYS A 41 -3.31 7.00 2.89
CA LYS A 41 -2.03 6.95 2.17
C LYS A 41 -0.91 6.30 2.97
N LEU A 42 -0.79 6.65 4.26
CA LEU A 42 0.23 6.08 5.13
C LEU A 42 0.03 4.57 5.33
N ILE A 43 -1.23 4.13 5.50
CA ILE A 43 -1.58 2.70 5.62
C ILE A 43 -1.16 1.95 4.35
N GLU A 44 -1.54 2.46 3.18
CA GLU A 44 -1.19 1.85 1.89
C GLU A 44 0.33 1.76 1.68
N GLU A 45 1.08 2.79 2.09
CA GLU A 45 2.55 2.80 2.00
C GLU A 45 3.17 1.70 2.88
N VAL A 46 2.71 1.55 4.11
CA VAL A 46 3.18 0.51 5.05
C VAL A 46 2.85 -0.89 4.54
N GLU A 47 1.62 -1.09 4.06
CA GLU A 47 1.20 -2.38 3.48
C GLU A 47 2.03 -2.75 2.25
N LEU A 48 2.27 -1.78 1.36
CA LEU A 48 3.09 -1.97 0.17
C LEU A 48 4.55 -2.28 0.54
N GLU A 49 5.11 -1.63 1.55
CA GLU A 49 6.46 -1.91 2.03
C GLU A 49 6.60 -3.33 2.57
N ASN A 50 5.61 -3.80 3.34
CA ASN A 50 5.59 -5.16 3.86
C ASN A 50 5.49 -6.20 2.73
N LEU A 51 4.66 -5.92 1.72
CA LEU A 51 4.53 -6.79 0.55
C LEU A 51 5.84 -6.85 -0.24
N ARG A 52 6.52 -5.70 -0.41
CA ARG A 52 7.83 -5.63 -1.07
C ARG A 52 8.89 -6.44 -0.32
N LYS A 53 8.99 -6.29 1.01
CA LYS A 53 9.92 -7.09 1.83
C LYS A 53 9.65 -8.59 1.67
N SER A 54 8.38 -8.98 1.77
CA SER A 54 7.96 -10.38 1.59
C SER A 54 8.28 -10.92 0.20
N ALA A 55 8.12 -10.10 -0.84
CA ALA A 55 8.44 -10.49 -2.21
C ALA A 55 9.95 -10.67 -2.41
N VAL A 56 10.77 -9.77 -1.87
CA VAL A 56 12.24 -9.88 -1.92
C VAL A 56 12.69 -11.15 -1.20
N GLU A 57 12.20 -11.42 0.01
CA GLU A 57 12.51 -12.66 0.74
C GLU A 57 12.11 -13.92 -0.05
N ARG A 58 10.98 -13.89 -0.76
CA ARG A 58 10.53 -15.01 -1.60
C ARG A 58 11.42 -15.22 -2.82
N LEU A 59 11.92 -14.14 -3.41
CA LEU A 59 12.87 -14.20 -4.52
C LEU A 59 14.22 -14.77 -4.05
N GLU A 60 14.72 -14.31 -2.90
CA GLU A 60 15.97 -14.79 -2.30
C GLU A 60 15.91 -16.25 -1.88
N LYS A 61 14.77 -16.71 -1.33
CA LYS A 61 14.58 -18.10 -0.92
C LYS A 61 14.57 -19.08 -2.11
N GLY A 62 14.49 -18.60 -3.35
CA GLY A 62 14.58 -19.41 -4.56
C GLY A 62 13.48 -20.45 -4.64
N TYR A 63 12.42 -20.19 -5.40
CA TYR A 63 11.35 -21.18 -5.59
C TYR A 63 11.91 -22.45 -6.27
N LYS A 64 11.94 -23.58 -5.55
CA LYS A 64 12.07 -24.90 -6.18
C LYS A 64 10.78 -25.18 -6.93
N LEU A 65 10.74 -24.86 -8.23
CA LEU A 65 9.62 -25.15 -9.14
C LEU A 65 9.43 -26.67 -9.40
N GLY A 66 9.90 -27.54 -8.50
CA GLY A 66 9.99 -28.97 -8.72
C GLY A 66 10.87 -29.32 -9.92
N LYS A 67 10.84 -30.58 -10.34
CA LYS A 67 11.34 -30.97 -11.66
C LYS A 67 10.21 -30.75 -12.67
N LEU A 68 10.54 -30.25 -13.86
CA LEU A 68 9.62 -30.29 -15.00
C LEU A 68 9.18 -31.74 -15.20
N LEU A 69 7.91 -32.03 -14.94
CA LEU A 69 7.34 -33.38 -15.08
C LEU A 69 7.20 -33.78 -16.55
N TYR A 70 7.13 -32.79 -17.45
CA TYR A 70 6.95 -32.98 -18.89
C TYR A 70 7.83 -31.99 -19.65
N LYS A 71 8.54 -32.47 -20.67
CA LYS A 71 9.39 -31.67 -21.56
C LYS A 71 8.67 -31.26 -22.85
N SER A 72 7.67 -32.03 -23.28
CA SER A 72 6.83 -31.72 -24.45
C SER A 72 5.34 -31.86 -24.12
N ARG A 73 4.48 -31.24 -24.94
CA ARG A 73 3.01 -31.30 -24.77
C ARG A 73 2.46 -32.71 -24.99
N ASP A 74 3.20 -33.55 -25.72
CA ASP A 74 2.78 -34.90 -26.06
C ASP A 74 2.87 -35.83 -24.82
N GLU A 75 3.90 -35.65 -23.97
CA GLU A 75 4.06 -36.40 -22.71
C GLU A 75 2.94 -36.12 -21.67
N LEU A 76 2.15 -35.05 -21.85
CA LEU A 76 1.06 -34.69 -20.94
C LEU A 76 -0.22 -35.51 -21.17
N TYR A 77 -0.42 -36.01 -22.39
CA TYR A 77 -1.66 -36.68 -22.81
C TYR A 77 -1.52 -38.20 -22.96
N ASP A 78 -0.29 -38.73 -22.96
CA ASP A 78 -0.03 -40.17 -22.91
C ASP A 78 -0.27 -40.69 -21.47
N ARG A 79 -1.55 -40.82 -21.11
CA ARG A 79 -2.01 -41.68 -20.03
C ARG A 79 -2.52 -42.98 -20.65
N ASP A 80 -1.61 -43.94 -20.83
CA ASP A 80 -1.95 -45.36 -20.94
C ASP A 80 -2.12 -45.97 -19.54
#